data_AF-A0AA45A8A3-F1
#
_entry.id   AF-A0AA45A8A3-F1
#
_cell.length_a   1.000
_cell.length_b   1.000
_cell.length_c   1.000
_cell.angle_alpha   90.00
_cell.angle_beta   90.00
_cell.angle_gamma   90.00
#
_symmetry.space_group_name_H-M   'P 1'
#
loop_
_entity.id
_entity.type
_entity.pdbx_description
1 polymer ?
#
loop_
_entity_poly.entity_id
_entity_poly.type
_entity_poly.pdbx_seq_one_letter_code
_entity_poly.pdbx_strand_id
1 'polypeptide(L)'
;MSKLFFKGRIETRQNHVLAGYNVNRDVKAGTEESPVNVMVQTEARKTQVEAIAAEHSIFVAVSVDAEKEENTLEFDTLLNKPKTMTFEKTPNRNDPCSCGSGKKYKKCCA
;
A
#
# COMPACT_ATOMS: atom_id res chain seq x y z
N MET A 1 19.51 -45.12 9.25
CA MET A 1 19.77 -43.68 9.53
C MET A 1 20.33 -43.04 8.26
N SER A 2 19.53 -42.24 7.55
CA SER A 2 19.94 -41.60 6.30
C SER A 2 21.04 -40.57 6.54
N LYS A 3 22.16 -40.69 5.83
CA LYS A 3 23.30 -39.75 5.87
C LYS A 3 23.11 -38.55 4.94
N LEU A 4 21.87 -38.14 4.66
CA LEU A 4 21.59 -37.01 3.79
C LEU A 4 21.59 -35.72 4.61
N PHE A 5 22.72 -35.02 4.60
CA PHE A 5 22.81 -33.67 5.13
C PHE A 5 22.37 -32.68 4.05
N PHE A 6 21.27 -31.96 4.28
CA PHE A 6 20.85 -30.84 3.42
C PHE A 6 20.92 -29.54 4.23
N LYS A 7 21.78 -28.60 3.83
CA LYS A 7 22.04 -27.33 4.53
C LYS A 7 22.26 -27.49 6.05
N GLY A 8 23.12 -28.43 6.45
CA GLY A 8 23.53 -28.60 7.84
C GLY A 8 22.51 -29.28 8.78
N ARG A 9 21.38 -29.79 8.27
CA ARG A 9 20.43 -30.60 9.05
C ARG A 9 20.49 -32.07 8.66
N ILE A 10 20.35 -32.95 9.65
CA ILE A 10 20.39 -34.43 9.52
C ILE A 10 19.08 -34.98 8.93
N GLU A 11 17.96 -34.26 9.10
CA GLU A 11 16.64 -34.66 8.63
C GLU A 11 16.23 -33.96 7.33
N THR A 12 15.31 -34.60 6.59
CA THR A 12 14.78 -34.12 5.31
C THR A 12 14.22 -32.70 5.38
N ARG A 13 14.34 -31.97 4.26
CA ARG A 13 13.85 -30.60 4.04
C ARG A 13 12.50 -30.35 4.74
N GLN A 14 12.52 -29.62 5.85
CA GLN A 14 11.30 -29.09 6.44
C GLN A 14 10.65 -28.14 5.42
N ASN A 15 9.37 -28.33 5.13
CA ASN A 15 8.63 -27.46 4.22
C ASN A 15 8.34 -26.14 4.93
N HIS A 16 8.86 -25.04 4.40
CA HIS A 16 8.63 -23.69 4.94
C HIS A 16 7.33 -23.06 4.43
N VAL A 17 6.61 -23.74 3.55
CA VAL A 17 5.34 -23.26 3.01
C VAL A 17 4.24 -23.60 4.00
N LEU A 18 3.64 -22.58 4.61
CA LEU A 18 2.37 -22.67 5.32
C LEU A 18 1.26 -22.91 4.28
N ALA A 19 1.09 -24.16 3.87
CA ALA A 19 0.03 -24.56 2.96
C ALA A 19 -1.20 -24.99 3.77
N GLY A 20 -2.32 -24.27 3.61
CA GLY A 20 -3.59 -24.55 4.27
C GLY A 20 -4.67 -23.55 3.84
N TYR A 21 -5.94 -23.94 3.92
CA TYR A 21 -7.07 -23.03 3.68
C TYR A 21 -7.19 -22.04 4.84
N ASN A 22 -7.01 -20.75 4.56
CA ASN A 22 -7.17 -19.70 5.55
C ASN A 22 -8.61 -19.15 5.48
N VAL A 23 -9.29 -19.10 6.63
CA VAL A 23 -10.65 -18.54 6.77
C VAL A 23 -10.63 -17.06 7.13
N ASN A 24 -9.49 -16.54 7.61
CA ASN A 24 -9.37 -15.14 7.98
C ASN A 24 -9.21 -14.30 6.71
N ARG A 25 -10.03 -13.25 6.61
CA ARG A 25 -9.95 -12.28 5.52
C ARG A 25 -8.80 -11.30 5.78
N ASP A 26 -8.05 -10.98 4.73
CA ASP A 26 -7.06 -9.90 4.79
C ASP A 26 -7.78 -8.54 4.81
N VAL A 27 -7.57 -7.80 5.90
CA VAL A 27 -8.13 -6.46 6.12
C VAL A 27 -7.05 -5.42 5.85
N LYS A 28 -7.43 -4.32 5.18
CA LYS A 28 -6.49 -3.22 4.90
C LYS A 28 -6.36 -2.32 6.12
N ALA A 29 -5.14 -1.89 6.42
CA ALA A 29 -4.88 -0.86 7.41
C ALA A 29 -5.61 0.46 7.06
N GLY A 30 -6.11 1.15 8.08
CA GLY A 30 -6.91 2.37 7.95
C GLY A 30 -8.41 2.13 7.79
N THR A 31 -8.90 0.92 8.03
CA THR A 31 -10.33 0.58 8.05
C THR A 31 -10.86 0.49 9.48
N GLU A 32 -12.19 0.46 9.66
CA GLU A 32 -12.82 0.33 10.99
C GLU A 32 -12.32 -0.91 11.76
N GLU A 33 -12.15 -2.04 11.05
CA GLU A 33 -11.65 -3.30 11.62
C GLU A 33 -10.13 -3.30 11.87
N SER A 34 -9.39 -2.38 11.23
CA SER A 34 -7.93 -2.27 11.34
C SER A 34 -7.51 -0.79 11.31
N PRO A 35 -7.72 -0.04 12.40
CA PRO A 35 -7.31 1.35 12.50
C PRO A 35 -5.78 1.47 12.58
N VAL A 36 -5.24 2.57 12.05
CA VAL A 36 -3.80 2.85 12.11
C VAL A 36 -3.44 3.35 13.49
N ASN A 37 -2.42 2.79 14.12
CA ASN A 37 -1.95 3.27 15.42
C ASN A 37 -1.01 4.45 15.21
N VAL A 38 -1.32 5.59 15.82
CA VAL A 38 -0.50 6.80 15.75
C VAL A 38 -0.18 7.29 17.15
N MET A 39 1.08 7.60 17.40
CA MET A 39 1.55 8.18 18.66
C MET A 39 1.98 9.63 18.44
N VAL A 40 1.43 10.54 19.24
CA VAL A 40 1.72 11.99 19.20
C VAL A 40 2.01 12.50 20.60
N GLN A 41 2.81 13.56 20.70
CA GLN A 41 3.21 14.10 22.00
C GLN A 41 2.23 15.12 22.60
N THR A 42 1.43 15.77 21.75
CA THR A 42 0.56 16.89 22.16
C THR A 42 -0.88 16.70 21.71
N GLU A 43 -1.81 17.24 22.51
CA GLU A 43 -3.23 17.25 22.17
C GLU A 43 -3.53 18.06 20.91
N ALA A 44 -2.79 19.15 20.69
CA ALA A 44 -2.89 19.94 19.46
C ALA A 44 -2.58 19.08 18.22
N ARG A 45 -1.52 18.26 18.27
CA ARG A 45 -1.17 17.35 17.16
C ARG A 45 -2.21 16.24 16.98
N LYS A 46 -2.81 15.73 18.07
CA LYS A 46 -3.91 14.78 17.97
C LYS A 46 -5.09 15.34 17.17
N THR A 47 -5.54 16.55 17.47
CA THR A 47 -6.66 17.17 16.73
C THR A 47 -6.35 17.38 15.24
N GLN A 48 -5.09 17.71 14.92
CA GLN A 48 -4.64 17.83 13.52
C GLN A 48 -4.67 16.50 12.78
N VAL A 49 -4.17 15.42 13.41
CA VAL A 49 -4.16 14.08 12.82
C VAL A 49 -5.59 13.58 12.61
N GLU A 50 -6.49 13.82 13.56
CA GLU A 50 -7.91 13.46 13.43
C GLU A 50 -8.60 14.21 12.28
N ALA A 51 -8.28 15.49 12.08
CA ALA A 51 -8.80 16.26 10.95
C ALA A 51 -8.32 15.69 9.60
N ILE A 52 -7.02 15.40 9.47
CA ILE A 52 -6.45 14.81 8.24
C ILE A 52 -7.02 13.41 8.01
N ALA A 53 -7.17 12.62 9.06
CA ALA A 53 -7.76 11.28 8.99
C ALA A 53 -9.21 11.33 8.49
N ALA A 54 -10.01 12.29 8.95
CA ALA A 54 -11.39 12.50 8.49
C ALA A 54 -11.45 12.92 7.01
N GLU A 55 -10.58 13.84 6.57
CA GLU A 55 -10.49 14.28 5.17
C GLU A 55 -10.16 13.12 4.22
N HIS A 56 -9.26 12.24 4.64
CA HIS A 56 -8.81 11.11 3.82
C HIS A 56 -9.62 9.82 4.05
N SER A 57 -10.66 9.85 4.89
CA SER A 57 -11.48 8.68 5.26
C SER A 57 -10.66 7.50 5.79
N ILE A 58 -9.65 7.80 6.63
CA ILE A 58 -8.76 6.82 7.26
C ILE A 58 -9.12 6.72 8.74
N PHE A 59 -9.28 5.50 9.26
CA PHE A 59 -9.51 5.28 10.69
C PHE A 59 -8.18 5.18 11.45
N VAL A 60 -8.04 5.96 12.52
CA VAL A 60 -6.80 6.09 13.30
C VAL A 60 -7.10 5.92 14.78
N ALA A 61 -6.30 5.11 15.47
CA ALA A 61 -6.27 5.01 16.92
C ALA A 61 -5.10 5.84 17.45
N VAL A 62 -5.40 7.00 18.05
CA VAL A 62 -4.38 7.96 18.49
C VAL A 62 -4.11 7.81 20.00
N SER A 63 -2.84 7.56 20.36
CA SER A 63 -2.35 7.61 21.74
C SER A 63 -1.48 8.86 21.96
N VAL A 64 -1.74 9.61 23.04
CA VAL A 64 -0.95 10.79 23.41
C VAL A 64 0.03 10.42 24.52
N ASP A 65 1.32 10.36 24.21
CA ASP A 65 2.40 10.06 25.16
C ASP A 65 3.48 11.15 25.01
N ALA A 66 3.68 11.98 26.04
CA ALA A 66 4.64 13.08 26.01
C ALA A 66 6.11 12.65 26.17
N GLU A 67 6.36 11.45 26.71
CA GLU A 67 7.70 10.95 27.04
C GLU A 67 8.35 10.17 25.89
N LYS A 68 7.55 9.70 24.92
CA LYS A 68 8.02 8.87 23.81
C LYS A 68 8.13 9.68 22.53
N GLU A 69 8.94 9.18 21.60
CA GLU A 69 9.06 9.74 20.27
C GLU A 69 7.75 9.59 19.49
N GLU A 70 7.41 10.60 18.69
CA GLU A 70 6.23 10.57 17.82
C GLU A 70 6.37 9.47 16.77
N ASN A 71 5.33 8.64 16.62
CA ASN A 71 5.27 7.56 15.63
C ASN A 71 4.06 7.77 14.72
N THR A 72 4.29 8.40 13.55
CA THR A 72 3.28 8.65 12.51
C THR A 72 3.57 7.93 11.19
N LEU A 73 4.65 7.15 11.12
CA LEU A 73 5.17 6.59 9.87
C LEU A 73 4.12 5.81 9.07
N GLU A 74 3.35 4.93 9.71
CA GLU A 74 2.31 4.16 9.01
C GLU A 74 1.22 5.07 8.43
N PHE A 75 0.80 6.08 9.18
CA PHE A 75 -0.18 7.07 8.73
C PHE A 75 0.34 7.87 7.53
N ASP A 76 1.60 8.33 7.60
CA ASP A 76 2.25 9.08 6.52
C ASP A 76 2.41 8.23 5.25
N THR A 77 2.70 6.93 5.39
CA THR A 77 2.80 6.02 4.23
C THR A 77 1.46 5.77 3.56
N LEU A 78 0.37 5.73 4.33
CA LEU A 78 -0.98 5.58 3.79
C LEU A 78 -1.43 6.86 3.09
N LEU A 79 -1.11 8.01 3.67
CA LEU A 79 -1.41 9.31 3.10
C LEU A 79 -0.71 9.53 1.76
N ASN A 80 0.57 9.16 1.68
CA ASN A 80 1.43 9.35 0.50
C ASN A 80 1.46 8.14 -0.43
N LYS A 81 0.45 7.27 -0.39
CA LYS A 81 0.43 6.07 -1.21
C LYS A 81 0.47 6.43 -2.71
N PRO A 82 1.45 5.93 -3.48
CA PRO A 82 1.54 6.25 -4.90
C PRO A 82 0.30 5.77 -5.64
N LYS A 83 -0.35 6.70 -6.35
CA LYS A 83 -1.50 6.38 -7.19
C LYS A 83 -1.01 5.81 -8.52
N THR A 84 -1.76 4.86 -9.05
CA THR A 84 -1.49 4.33 -10.38
C THR A 84 -1.72 5.42 -11.42
N MET A 85 -0.69 5.72 -12.22
CA MET A 85 -0.82 6.64 -13.34
C MET A 85 -1.73 5.98 -14.37
N THR A 86 -2.87 6.59 -14.64
CA THR A 86 -3.77 6.16 -15.70
C THR A 86 -3.49 6.99 -16.94
N PHE A 87 -3.18 6.31 -18.05
CA PHE A 87 -3.05 6.94 -19.35
C PHE A 87 -4.32 6.68 -20.14
N GLU A 88 -4.77 7.70 -20.87
CA GLU A 88 -5.82 7.51 -21.85
C GLU A 88 -5.33 6.55 -22.94
N LYS A 89 -6.25 5.76 -23.49
CA LYS A 89 -5.92 4.84 -24.58
C LYS A 89 -5.40 5.64 -25.76
N THR A 90 -4.27 5.22 -26.31
CA THR A 90 -3.76 5.82 -27.54
C THR A 90 -4.78 5.64 -28.68
N PRO A 91 -4.92 6.63 -29.59
CA PRO A 91 -5.81 6.52 -30.74
C PRO A 91 -5.49 5.28 -31.58
N ASN A 92 -6.51 4.66 -32.21
CA ASN A 92 -6.28 3.52 -33.09
C ASN A 92 -5.45 3.95 -34.32
N ARG A 93 -4.73 3.03 -34.98
CA ARG A 93 -3.84 3.28 -36.15
C ARG A 93 -4.43 4.25 -37.18
N ASN A 94 -5.73 4.13 -37.45
CA ASN A 94 -6.40 4.87 -38.51
C ASN A 94 -7.18 6.11 -38.00
N ASP A 95 -7.28 6.30 -36.69
CA ASP A 95 -7.98 7.44 -36.08
C ASP A 95 -7.16 8.73 -36.27
N PRO A 96 -7.81 9.92 -36.24
CA PRO A 96 -7.09 11.18 -36.27
C PRO A 96 -6.07 11.27 -35.13
N CYS A 97 -4.88 11.74 -35.45
CA CYS A 97 -3.79 11.93 -34.49
C CYS A 97 -4.20 12.89 -33.37
N SER A 98 -3.92 12.52 -32.12
CA SER A 98 -4.09 13.37 -30.93
C SER A 98 -3.27 14.67 -30.96
N CYS A 99 -2.29 14.76 -31.87
CA CYS A 99 -1.48 15.95 -32.13
C CYS A 99 -2.20 17.05 -32.95
N GLY A 100 -3.45 16.84 -33.36
CA GLY A 100 -4.24 17.84 -34.10
C GLY A 100 -3.87 17.99 -35.57
N SER A 101 -3.00 17.13 -36.11
CA SER A 101 -2.51 17.22 -37.50
C SER A 101 -3.54 16.80 -38.57
N GLY A 102 -4.70 16.28 -38.17
CA GLY A 102 -5.72 15.73 -39.07
C GLY A 102 -5.29 14.44 -39.79
N LYS A 103 -4.05 13.97 -39.60
CA LYS A 103 -3.52 12.74 -40.21
C LYS A 103 -3.89 11.52 -39.35
N LYS A 104 -4.00 10.35 -39.99
CA LYS A 104 -4.16 9.07 -39.29
C LYS A 104 -3.00 8.84 -38.32
N TYR A 105 -3.25 8.33 -37.11
CA TYR A 105 -2.24 8.11 -36.06
C TYR A 105 -0.99 7.41 -36.60
N LYS A 106 -1.17 6.34 -37.38
CA LYS A 106 -0.10 5.55 -38.05
C LYS A 106 0.83 6.32 -38.99
N LYS A 107 0.46 7.55 -39.38
CA LYS A 107 1.21 8.41 -40.30
C LYS A 107 1.68 9.70 -39.63
N CYS A 108 1.58 9.80 -38.30
CA CYS A 108 1.94 11.02 -37.58
C CYS A 108 2.74 10.76 -36.31
N CYS A 109 2.10 10.30 -35.24
CA CYS A 109 2.71 10.15 -33.91
C CYS A 109 2.75 8.69 -33.41
N ALA A 110 2.44 7.73 -34.29
CA ALA A 110 2.66 6.32 -34.04
C ALA A 110 4.15 5.96 -34.03
#